data_AF-A0A7M1MFJ0-F1
#
_entry.id   AF-A0A7M1MFJ0-F1
#
_cell.length_a   1.000
_cell.length_b   1.000
_cell.length_c   1.000
_cell.angle_alpha   90.00
_cell.angle_beta   90.00
_cell.angle_gamma   90.00
#
_symmetry.space_group_name_H-M   'P 1'
#
loop_
_entity.id
_entity.type
_entity.pdbx_description
1 polymer ?
#
loop_
_entity_poly.entity_id
_entity_poly.type
_entity_poly.pdbx_seq_one_letter_code
_entity_poly.pdbx_strand_id
1 'polypeptide(L)' 'MIKNLILNFGRTILDIAAALSFIIAIIYSIALMFTLGFIAGLVTLIGSLVAIFLSFFVIYLVIDIRDALVNKN' A
#
# COMPACT_ATOMS: atom_id res chain seq x y z
N MET A 1 -17.66 21.61 4.25
CA MET A 1 -17.46 20.68 5.40
C MET A 1 -17.58 19.21 5.00
N ILE A 2 -18.70 18.76 4.41
CA ILE A 2 -18.89 17.34 4.05
C ILE A 2 -17.87 16.84 3.01
N LYS A 3 -17.54 17.64 1.98
CA LYS A 3 -16.53 17.29 0.96
C LYS A 3 -15.15 16.97 1.56
N ASN A 4 -14.68 17.77 2.51
CA ASN A 4 -13.39 17.55 3.17
C ASN A 4 -13.43 16.34 4.09
N LEU A 5 -14.57 16.06 4.73
CA LEU A 5 -14.76 14.85 5.52
C LEU A 5 -14.65 13.58 4.66
N ILE A 6 -15.30 13.56 3.49
CA ILE A 6 -15.26 12.43 2.56
C ILE A 6 -13.84 12.22 2.00
N LEU A 7 -13.14 13.30 1.63
CA LEU A 7 -11.77 13.22 1.14
C LEU A 7 -10.80 12.69 2.20
N ASN A 8 -10.92 13.19 3.44
CA ASN A 8 -10.09 12.71 4.54
C ASN A 8 -10.39 11.24 4.86
N PHE A 9 -11.68 10.84 4.87
CA PHE A 9 -12.06 9.46 5.12
C PHE A 9 -11.54 8.49 4.06
N GLY A 10 -11.61 8.88 2.78
CA GLY A 10 -11.03 8.09 1.68
C GLY A 10 -9.52 7.92 1.82
N ARG A 11 -8.81 8.97 2.23
CA ARG A 11 -7.36 8.91 2.50
C ARG A 11 -7.04 7.98 3.67
N THR A 12 -7.80 8.08 4.77
CA THR A 12 -7.65 7.19 5.94
C THR A 12 -7.86 5.72 5.57
N ILE A 13 -8.87 5.40 4.75
CA ILE A 13 -9.09 4.02 4.28
C ILE A 13 -7.88 3.53 3.47
N LEU A 14 -7.36 4.37 2.58
CA LEU A 14 -6.21 4.03 1.76
C LEU A 14 -4.96 3.76 2.62
N ASP A 15 -4.72 4.59 3.64
CA ASP A 15 -3.60 4.44 4.57
C ASP A 15 -3.73 3.14 5.39
N ILE A 16 -4.94 2.81 5.85
CA ILE A 16 -5.22 1.55 6.56
C ILE A 16 -5.00 0.35 5.62
N ALA A 17 -5.48 0.42 4.37
CA ALA A 17 -5.29 -0.62 3.38
C ALA A 17 -3.81 -0.86 3.07
N ALA A 18 -3.00 0.22 2.99
CA ALA A 18 -1.56 0.13 2.83
C ALA A 18 -0.92 -0.62 4.00
N ALA A 19 -1.20 -0.19 5.23
CA ALA A 19 -0.66 -0.83 6.43
C ALA A 19 -1.03 -2.31 6.51
N LEU A 20 -2.29 -2.66 6.27
CA LEU A 20 -2.76 -4.05 6.26
C LEU A 20 -2.08 -4.88 5.18
N SER A 21 -1.84 -4.32 4.00
CA SER A 21 -1.16 -5.01 2.90
C SER A 21 0.25 -5.42 3.30
N PHE A 22 1.01 -4.53 3.96
CA PHE A 22 2.34 -4.84 4.47
C PHE A 22 2.31 -5.95 5.55
N ILE A 23 1.36 -5.87 6.49
CA ILE A 23 1.22 -6.88 7.55
C ILE A 23 0.93 -8.25 6.95
N ILE A 24 -0.01 -8.33 6.01
CA ILE A 24 -0.39 -9.59 5.34
C ILE A 24 0.80 -10.16 4.56
N ALA A 25 1.53 -9.32 3.82
CA ALA A 25 2.71 -9.74 3.07
C ALA A 25 3.80 -10.35 3.98
N ILE A 26 4.03 -9.74 5.14
CA ILE A 26 4.99 -10.25 6.13
C ILE A 26 4.52 -11.61 6.65
N ILE A 27 3.28 -11.72 7.13
CA ILE A 27 2.74 -12.97 7.69
C ILE A 27 2.78 -14.10 6.65
N TYR A 28 2.34 -13.81 5.43
CA TYR A 28 2.32 -14.79 4.34
C TYR A 28 3.73 -15.25 3.97
N SER A 29 4.68 -14.33 3.87
CA SER A 29 6.06 -14.68 3.52
C SER A 29 6.76 -15.47 4.62
N ILE A 30 6.49 -15.16 5.89
CA ILE A 30 6.96 -15.96 7.03
C ILE A 30 6.36 -17.37 6.95
N ALA A 31 5.06 -17.51 6.69
CA ALA A 31 4.43 -18.82 6.52
C ALA A 31 5.10 -19.63 5.40
N LEU A 32 5.44 -18.98 4.28
CA LEU A 32 6.16 -19.62 3.17
C LEU A 32 7.58 -20.08 3.54
N MET A 33 8.27 -19.38 4.44
CA MET A 33 9.58 -19.83 4.93
C MET A 33 9.49 -21.20 5.60
N PHE A 34 8.39 -21.47 6.31
CA PHE A 34 8.14 -22.75 6.97
C PHE A 34 7.58 -23.84 6.04
N THR A 35 6.83 -23.48 4.99
CA THR A 35 6.16 -24.46 4.13
C THR A 35 6.93 -24.82 2.86
N LEU A 36 7.55 -23.84 2.19
CA LEU A 36 8.28 -24.02 0.93
C LEU A 36 9.80 -23.85 1.09
N GLY A 37 10.24 -23.40 2.26
CA GLY A 37 11.64 -23.20 2.59
C GLY A 37 12.03 -21.73 2.67
N PHE A 38 13.07 -21.47 3.47
CA PHE A 38 13.48 -20.13 3.86
C PHE A 38 13.76 -19.19 2.68
N ILE A 39 14.47 -19.66 1.66
CA ILE A 39 14.83 -18.84 0.49
C ILE A 39 13.58 -18.42 -0.30
N ALA A 40 12.63 -19.34 -0.50
CA ALA A 40 11.38 -19.02 -1.20
C ALA A 40 10.59 -17.94 -0.44
N GLY A 41 10.40 -18.12 0.87
CA GLY A 41 9.73 -17.12 1.70
C GLY A 41 10.47 -15.77 1.76
N LEU A 42 11.80 -15.77 1.77
CA LEU A 42 12.61 -14.54 1.74
C LEU A 42 12.45 -13.77 0.43
N VAL A 43 12.48 -14.48 -0.71
CA VAL A 43 12.25 -13.86 -2.03
C VAL A 43 10.83 -13.30 -2.12
N THR A 44 9.82 -14.03 -1.65
CA THR A 44 8.45 -13.54 -1.59
C THR A 44 8.30 -12.31 -0.69
N LEU A 45 8.99 -12.29 0.46
CA LEU A 45 8.97 -11.12 1.35
C LEU A 45 9.51 -9.89 0.64
N ILE A 46 10.73 -9.96 0.10
CA ILE A 46 11.36 -8.81 -0.57
C ILE A 46 10.52 -8.37 -1.78
N GLY A 47 10.09 -9.32 -2.62
CA GLY A 47 9.29 -9.02 -3.82
C GLY A 47 7.95 -8.38 -3.49
N SER A 48 7.24 -8.89 -2.48
CA SER A 48 5.94 -8.33 -2.05
C SER A 48 6.08 -6.95 -1.42
N LEU A 49 7.12 -6.71 -0.60
CA LEU A 49 7.37 -5.39 -0.02
C LEU A 49 7.62 -4.34 -1.10
N VAL A 50 8.45 -4.66 -2.09
CA VAL A 50 8.73 -3.77 -3.23
C VAL A 50 7.46 -3.52 -4.06
N ALA A 51 6.71 -4.58 -4.37
CA ALA A 51 5.48 -4.47 -5.16
C ALA A 51 4.41 -3.60 -4.47
N ILE A 52 4.19 -3.82 -3.17
CA ILE A 52 3.22 -3.04 -2.38
C ILE A 52 3.67 -1.59 -2.29
N PHE A 53 4.95 -1.34 -1.99
CA PHE A 53 5.49 0.01 -1.92
C PHE A 53 5.29 0.78 -3.22
N LEU A 54 5.68 0.19 -4.37
CA LEU A 54 5.51 0.82 -5.68
C LEU A 54 4.04 1.05 -6.03
N SER A 55 3.16 0.10 -5.70
CA SER A 55 1.73 0.22 -5.98
C SER A 55 1.11 1.41 -5.24
N PHE A 56 1.33 1.50 -3.91
CA PHE A 56 0.82 2.62 -3.14
C PHE A 56 1.49 3.93 -3.50
N PHE A 57 2.80 3.94 -3.79
CA PHE A 57 3.51 5.13 -4.27
C PHE A 57 2.84 5.71 -5.52
N VAL A 58 2.52 4.88 -6.52
CA VAL A 58 1.83 5.33 -7.73
C VAL A 58 0.43 5.87 -7.41
N ILE A 59 -0.33 5.19 -6.54
CA ILE A 59 -1.67 5.66 -6.15
C ILE A 59 -1.60 7.05 -5.51
N TYR A 60 -0.70 7.24 -4.52
CA TYR A 60 -0.53 8.53 -3.88
C TYR A 60 -0.04 9.60 -4.84
N LEU A 61 0.89 9.26 -5.75
CA LEU A 61 1.37 10.18 -6.78
C LEU A 61 0.23 10.67 -7.69
N VAL A 62 -0.64 9.76 -8.15
CA VAL A 62 -1.79 10.12 -9.00
C VAL A 62 -2.77 11.02 -8.26
N ILE A 63 -3.03 10.74 -6.98
CA ILE A 63 -3.89 11.59 -6.13
C ILE A 63 -3.28 12.99 -6.01
N ASP A 64 -1.98 13.09 -5.75
CA ASP A 64 -1.28 14.36 -5.58
C ASP A 64 -1.30 15.19 -6.87
N ILE A 65 -1.04 14.56 -8.03
CA ILE A 65 -1.17 15.20 -9.35
C ILE A 65 -2.60 15.71 -9.57
N ARG A 66 -3.62 14.90 -9.27
CA ARG A 66 -5.03 15.29 -9.42
C ARG A 66 -5.33 16.53 -8.58
N ASP A 67 -4.92 16.53 -7.32
CA ASP A 67 -5.21 17.62 -6.40
C ASP A 67 -4.48 18.90 -6.79
N ALA A 68 -3.24 18.81 -7.28
CA ALA A 68 -2.48 19.93 -7.82
C ALA A 68 -3.13 20.55 -9.07
N LEU A 69 -3.76 19.73 -9.93
CA LEU A 69 -4.49 20.21 -11.12
C LEU A 69 -5.83 20.86 -10.75
N VAL A 70 -6.57 20.30 -9.79
CA VAL A 70 -7.88 20.80 -9.38
C VAL A 70 -7.78 22.11 -8.59
N ASN A 71 -6.74 22.29 -7.76
CA ASN A 71 -6.53 23.49 -6.96
C ASN A 71 -5.77 24.63 -7.69
N LYS A 72 -5.47 24.49 -8.98
CA LYS A 72 -4.81 25.54 -9.79
C LYS A 72 -5.79 26.54 -10.44
N ASN A 73 -7.08 26.41 -10.19
CA ASN A 73 -8.13 27.37 -10.54
C ASN A 73 -8.74 27.98 -9.27
#